data_AF-A0A6V8MPT0-F1
#
_entry.id   AF-A0A6V8MPT0-F1
#
_cell.length_a   1.000
_cell.length_b   1.000
_cell.length_c   1.000
_cell.angle_alpha   90.00
_cell.angle_beta   90.00
_cell.angle_gamma   90.00
#
_symmetry.space_group_name_H-M   'P 1'
#
loop_
_entity.id
_entity.type
_entity.pdbx_description
1 polymer ?
#
loop_
_entity_poly.entity_id
_entity_poly.type
_entity_poly.pdbx_seq_one_letter_code
_entity_poly.pdbx_strand_id
1 'polypeptide(L)'
;MNNKILNSCLLLVVLVILGVCAFFVRIGATADSVVVLKTSGMTCGACISKVSKALQTERGVAATEVDLAGGWVIAGYDSKQVAPERLAQKVAATGYASTVQTVLTPEQFRKLVGRDVGKQSAATGGCCGGEGCKGK
;
A
#
# COMPACT_ATOMS: atom_id res chain seq x y z
N MET A 1 0.43 52.69 -5.36
CA MET A 1 1.56 51.73 -5.27
C MET A 1 1.15 50.53 -4.45
N ASN A 2 0.91 49.33 -4.96
CA ASN A 2 0.22 48.90 -6.17
C ASN A 2 -0.33 47.50 -5.80
N ASN A 3 -1.55 47.47 -5.28
CA ASN A 3 -2.45 46.32 -5.16
C ASN A 3 -2.42 45.36 -6.36
N LYS A 4 -2.05 45.85 -7.56
CA LYS A 4 -1.78 45.04 -8.75
C LYS A 4 -0.56 44.11 -8.64
N ILE A 5 0.53 44.54 -8.00
CA ILE A 5 1.75 43.72 -7.78
C ILE A 5 1.46 42.61 -6.76
N LEU A 6 0.73 42.95 -5.69
CA LEU A 6 0.33 42.00 -4.65
C LEU A 6 -0.60 40.91 -5.20
N ASN A 7 -1.58 41.30 -6.03
CA ASN A 7 -2.51 40.36 -6.66
C ASN A 7 -1.82 39.45 -7.70
N SER A 8 -0.81 39.97 -8.40
CA SER A 8 -0.01 39.20 -9.38
C SER A 8 0.88 38.15 -8.71
N CYS A 9 1.51 38.48 -7.57
CA CYS A 9 2.26 37.51 -6.78
C CYS A 9 1.34 36.44 -6.18
N LEU A 10 0.15 36.82 -5.70
CA LEU A 10 -0.82 35.88 -5.15
C LEU A 10 -1.31 34.88 -6.20
N LEU A 11 -1.58 35.34 -7.42
CA LEU A 11 -1.95 34.49 -8.55
C LEU A 11 -0.85 33.48 -8.92
N LEU A 12 0.41 33.90 -8.94
CA LEU A 12 1.54 32.99 -9.20
C LEU A 12 1.68 31.95 -8.10
N VAL A 13 1.56 32.33 -6.84
CA VAL A 13 1.62 31.40 -5.70
C VAL A 13 0.47 30.40 -5.77
N VAL A 14 -0.75 30.84 -6.08
CA VAL A 14 -1.92 29.96 -6.26
C VAL A 14 -1.72 29.00 -7.44
N LEU A 15 -1.18 29.47 -8.58
CA LEU A 15 -0.89 28.60 -9.73
C LEU A 15 0.20 27.56 -9.44
N VAL A 16 1.24 27.94 -8.69
CA VAL A 16 2.29 27.01 -8.24
C VAL A 16 1.71 25.99 -7.25
N ILE A 17 0.90 26.42 -6.29
CA ILE A 17 0.23 25.52 -5.33
C ILE A 17 -0.71 24.57 -6.07
N LEU A 18 -1.55 25.07 -6.98
CA LEU A 18 -2.44 24.24 -7.79
C LEU A 18 -1.67 23.27 -8.68
N GLY A 19 -0.54 23.69 -9.27
CA GLY A 19 0.35 22.82 -10.05
C GLY A 19 1.00 21.73 -9.19
N VAL A 20 1.51 22.07 -8.02
CA VAL A 20 2.11 21.11 -7.07
C VAL A 20 1.05 20.15 -6.52
N CYS A 21 -0.15 20.63 -6.17
CA CYS A 21 -1.26 19.79 -5.73
C CYS A 21 -1.74 18.85 -6.83
N ALA A 22 -1.86 19.31 -8.08
CA ALA A 22 -2.21 18.47 -9.22
C ALA A 22 -1.13 17.40 -9.49
N PHE A 23 0.15 17.76 -9.31
CA PHE A 23 1.27 16.81 -9.44
C PHE A 23 1.23 15.76 -8.33
N PHE A 24 0.94 16.14 -7.08
CA PHE A 24 0.80 15.20 -5.97
C PHE A 24 -0.43 14.29 -6.10
N VAL A 25 -1.56 14.80 -6.64
CA VAL A 25 -2.78 14.00 -6.89
C VAL A 25 -2.62 13.01 -8.04
N ARG A 26 -1.79 13.30 -9.05
CA ARG A 26 -1.52 12.38 -10.16
C ARG A 26 -0.67 11.16 -9.74
N ILE A 27 0.05 11.24 -8.62
CA ILE A 27 0.91 10.15 -8.11
C ILE A 27 0.11 9.20 -7.20
N GLY A 28 -1.09 8.82 -7.63
CA GLY A 28 -1.73 7.62 -7.10
C GLY A 28 -0.86 6.43 -7.49
N ALA A 29 -0.20 5.78 -6.53
CA ALA A 29 0.71 4.68 -6.79
C ALA A 29 -0.01 3.54 -7.54
N THR A 30 0.40 3.26 -8.76
CA THR A 30 -0.03 2.07 -9.50
C THR A 30 0.85 0.90 -9.06
N ALA A 31 0.29 -0.10 -8.38
CA ALA A 31 1.04 -1.32 -8.04
C ALA A 31 1.24 -2.17 -9.30
N ASP A 32 2.38 -2.00 -9.96
CA ASP A 32 2.80 -2.81 -11.11
C ASP A 32 3.54 -4.09 -10.66
N SER A 33 3.98 -4.14 -9.41
CA SER A 33 4.72 -5.26 -8.84
C SER A 33 4.25 -5.59 -7.42
N VAL A 34 4.42 -6.84 -7.02
CA VAL A 34 4.09 -7.34 -5.68
C VAL A 34 5.33 -8.00 -5.10
N VAL A 35 5.72 -7.58 -3.91
CA VAL A 35 6.80 -8.22 -3.15
C VAL A 35 6.23 -8.99 -1.98
N VAL A 36 6.79 -10.17 -1.74
CA VAL A 36 6.58 -10.97 -0.54
C VAL A 36 7.86 -10.92 0.28
N LEU A 37 7.76 -10.32 1.45
CA LEU A 37 8.80 -10.24 2.45
C LEU A 37 8.50 -11.26 3.56
N LYS A 38 9.55 -11.83 4.15
CA LYS A 38 9.43 -12.61 5.38
C LYS A 38 9.95 -11.80 6.54
N THR A 39 9.11 -11.61 7.54
CA THR A 39 9.40 -10.77 8.70
C THR A 39 9.31 -11.60 9.96
N SER A 40 10.37 -11.58 10.75
CA SER A 40 10.45 -12.31 12.01
C SER A 40 10.21 -11.39 13.21
N GLY A 41 9.57 -11.90 14.26
CA GLY A 41 9.37 -11.18 15.52
C GLY A 41 8.05 -10.40 15.64
N MET A 42 7.13 -10.49 14.68
CA MET A 42 5.77 -9.96 14.84
C MET A 42 4.93 -10.93 15.68
N THR A 43 4.50 -10.50 16.86
CA THR A 43 3.78 -11.36 17.83
C THR A 43 2.37 -10.88 18.18
N CYS A 44 1.95 -9.70 17.70
CA CYS A 44 0.68 -9.08 18.07
C CYS A 44 0.08 -8.27 16.91
N GLY A 45 -1.24 -8.10 16.88
CA GLY A 45 -1.95 -7.26 15.91
C GLY A 45 -1.49 -5.78 15.91
N ALA A 46 -0.97 -5.30 17.04
CA ALA A 46 -0.33 -3.98 17.10
C ALA A 46 0.95 -3.90 16.27
N CYS A 47 1.72 -5.00 16.17
CA CYS A 47 2.92 -5.09 15.35
C CYS A 47 2.56 -5.02 13.86
N ILE A 48 1.51 -5.74 13.45
CA ILE A 48 0.97 -5.65 12.08
C ILE A 48 0.68 -4.21 11.72
N SER A 49 -0.10 -3.53 12.58
CA SER A 49 -0.58 -2.19 12.29
C SER A 49 0.58 -1.20 12.15
N LYS A 50 1.64 -1.35 12.96
CA LYS A 50 2.86 -0.54 12.84
C LYS A 50 3.57 -0.77 11.50
N VAL A 51 3.81 -2.03 11.14
CA VAL A 51 4.52 -2.39 9.90
C VAL A 51 3.72 -1.97 8.67
N SER A 52 2.42 -2.27 8.63
CA SER A 52 1.55 -1.92 7.52
C SER A 52 1.47 -0.40 7.32
N LYS A 53 1.31 0.38 8.41
CA LYS A 53 1.33 1.85 8.33
C LYS A 53 2.67 2.41 7.85
N ALA A 54 3.78 1.84 8.32
CA ALA A 54 5.11 2.26 7.88
C ALA A 54 5.31 2.05 6.38
N LEU A 55 4.80 0.95 5.82
CA LEU A 55 4.85 0.67 4.39
C LEU A 55 3.87 1.51 3.57
N GLN A 56 2.65 1.74 4.07
CA GLN A 56 1.65 2.61 3.40
C GLN A 56 2.09 4.08 3.35
N THR A 57 2.95 4.50 4.27
CA THR A 57 3.52 5.87 4.26
C THR A 57 4.61 6.01 3.20
N GLU A 58 5.13 4.90 2.65
CA GLU A 58 6.19 4.95 1.66
C GLU A 58 5.65 5.29 0.26
N ARG A 59 6.31 6.25 -0.40
CA ARG A 59 5.93 6.70 -1.73
C ARG A 59 6.13 5.57 -2.75
N GLY A 60 5.07 5.25 -3.49
CA GLY A 60 5.09 4.16 -4.47
C GLY A 60 4.50 2.85 -3.97
N VAL A 61 4.11 2.75 -2.68
CA VAL A 61 3.32 1.62 -2.18
C VAL A 61 1.83 1.91 -2.41
N ALA A 62 1.13 1.00 -3.10
CA ALA A 62 -0.30 1.13 -3.33
C ALA A 62 -1.13 0.28 -2.36
N ALA A 63 -0.58 -0.85 -1.93
CA ALA A 63 -1.29 -1.83 -1.10
C ALA A 63 -0.33 -2.57 -0.18
N THR A 64 -0.79 -2.91 1.02
CA THR A 64 -0.01 -3.67 2.00
C THR A 64 -0.90 -4.67 2.71
N GLU A 65 -0.36 -5.86 2.91
CA GLU A 65 -0.96 -6.95 3.66
C GLU A 65 0.09 -7.62 4.52
N VAL A 66 -0.30 -8.03 5.71
CA VAL A 66 0.61 -8.67 6.66
C VAL A 66 -0.11 -9.88 7.22
N ASP A 67 0.57 -11.02 7.14
CA ASP A 67 0.16 -12.29 7.69
C ASP A 67 1.01 -12.61 8.92
N LEU A 68 0.38 -12.62 10.10
CA LEU A 68 1.03 -13.03 11.34
C LEU A 68 1.25 -14.53 11.45
N ALA A 69 0.33 -15.34 10.92
CA ALA A 69 0.37 -16.79 11.08
C ALA A 69 1.59 -17.39 10.34
N GLY A 70 1.91 -16.83 9.17
CA GLY A 70 3.06 -17.23 8.38
C GLY A 70 4.28 -16.30 8.46
N GLY A 71 4.14 -15.13 9.09
CA GLY A 71 5.22 -14.12 9.15
C GLY A 71 5.53 -13.49 7.79
N TRP A 72 4.52 -13.35 6.93
CA TRP A 72 4.66 -12.81 5.58
C TRP A 72 4.16 -11.37 5.53
N VAL A 73 4.85 -10.53 4.77
CA VAL A 73 4.43 -9.17 4.47
C VAL A 73 4.37 -9.03 2.96
N ILE A 74 3.18 -8.81 2.43
CA ILE A 74 2.91 -8.67 1.01
C ILE A 74 2.67 -7.19 0.73
N ALA A 75 3.41 -6.61 -0.19
CA ALA A 75 3.23 -5.21 -0.57
C ALA A 75 3.11 -5.08 -2.08
N GLY A 76 2.05 -4.42 -2.54
CA GLY A 76 1.89 -3.97 -3.90
C GLY A 76 2.54 -2.60 -4.06
N TYR A 77 3.51 -2.50 -4.95
CA TYR A 77 4.33 -1.32 -5.14
C TYR A 77 4.61 -1.04 -6.61
N ASP A 78 4.99 0.20 -6.90
CA ASP A 78 5.49 0.62 -8.19
C ASP A 78 7.00 0.40 -8.26
N SER A 79 7.43 -0.56 -9.07
CA SER A 79 8.84 -0.90 -9.29
C SER A 79 9.65 0.26 -9.88
N LYS A 80 9.01 1.27 -10.47
CA LYS A 80 9.66 2.49 -10.98
C LYS A 80 9.91 3.52 -9.90
N GLN A 81 9.18 3.47 -8.78
CA GLN A 81 9.30 4.44 -7.69
C GLN A 81 10.06 3.89 -6.48
N VAL A 82 9.90 2.60 -6.17
CA VAL A 82 10.52 1.99 -4.99
C VAL A 82 11.03 0.57 -5.30
N ALA A 83 12.19 0.25 -4.74
CA ALA A 83 12.79 -1.08 -4.85
C ALA A 83 12.36 -1.99 -3.69
N PRO A 84 12.22 -3.32 -3.89
CA PRO A 84 11.78 -4.25 -2.85
C PRO A 84 12.72 -4.26 -1.63
N GLU A 85 14.01 -4.01 -1.82
CA GLU A 85 15.00 -3.91 -0.74
C GLU A 85 14.73 -2.69 0.16
N ARG A 86 14.23 -1.59 -0.42
CA ARG A 86 13.84 -0.40 0.35
C ARG A 86 12.64 -0.68 1.23
N LEU A 87 11.68 -1.46 0.74
CA LEU A 87 10.53 -1.91 1.53
C LEU A 87 11.00 -2.80 2.70
N ALA A 88 11.90 -3.74 2.47
CA ALA A 88 12.49 -4.55 3.55
C ALA A 88 13.23 -3.69 4.58
N GLN A 89 14.03 -2.70 4.14
CA GLN A 89 14.71 -1.75 5.03
C GLN A 89 13.73 -0.92 5.85
N LYS A 90 12.60 -0.50 5.26
CA LYS A 90 11.55 0.23 5.99
C LYS A 90 10.94 -0.62 7.09
N VAL A 91 10.66 -1.90 6.83
CA VAL A 91 10.21 -2.82 7.88
C VAL A 91 11.29 -2.99 8.95
N ALA A 92 12.56 -3.16 8.55
CA ALA A 92 13.68 -3.22 9.48
C ALA A 92 13.80 -2.00 10.40
N ALA A 93 13.55 -0.80 9.87
CA ALA A 93 13.56 0.44 10.64
C ALA A 93 12.44 0.51 11.71
N THR A 94 11.38 -0.30 11.60
CA THR A 94 10.35 -0.42 12.64
C THR A 94 10.74 -1.36 13.79
N GLY A 95 11.90 -2.01 13.69
CA GLY A 95 12.42 -2.93 14.71
C GLY A 95 12.20 -4.42 14.41
N TYR A 96 11.76 -4.78 13.19
CA TYR A 96 11.53 -6.16 12.79
C TYR A 96 12.43 -6.57 11.62
N ALA A 97 13.17 -7.66 11.77
CA ALA A 97 13.99 -8.19 10.68
C ALA A 97 13.09 -8.65 9.52
N SER A 98 13.30 -8.08 8.34
CA SER A 98 12.53 -8.39 7.13
C SER A 98 13.45 -8.67 5.96
N THR A 99 13.13 -9.69 5.17
CA THR A 99 13.93 -10.13 4.02
C THR A 99 13.04 -10.36 2.82
N VAL A 100 13.49 -9.92 1.63
CA VAL A 100 12.81 -10.16 0.37
C VAL A 100 12.86 -11.64 0.04
N GLN A 101 11.71 -12.29 -0.08
CA GLN A 101 11.62 -13.72 -0.43
C GLN A 101 11.25 -13.91 -1.89
N THR A 102 10.33 -13.09 -2.39
CA THR A 102 9.87 -13.23 -3.77
C THR A 102 9.31 -11.92 -4.28
N VAL A 103 9.53 -11.67 -5.56
CA VAL A 103 8.94 -10.57 -6.30
C VAL A 103 8.16 -11.18 -7.46
N LEU A 104 6.92 -10.78 -7.61
CA LEU A 104 6.00 -11.32 -8.60
C LEU A 104 5.09 -10.22 -9.13
N THR A 105 4.48 -10.45 -10.29
CA THR A 105 3.54 -9.50 -10.88
C THR A 105 2.17 -9.63 -10.20
N PRO A 106 1.33 -8.58 -10.22
CA PRO A 106 -0.05 -8.63 -9.70
C PRO A 106 -0.85 -9.79 -10.31
N GLU A 107 -0.63 -10.10 -11.58
CA GLU A 107 -1.26 -11.22 -12.27
C GLU A 107 -0.82 -12.59 -11.73
N GLN A 108 0.47 -12.76 -11.44
CA GLN A 108 0.98 -13.98 -10.80
C GLN A 108 0.43 -14.14 -9.39
N PHE A 109 0.36 -13.05 -8.62
CA PHE A 109 -0.25 -13.06 -7.30
C PHE A 109 -1.70 -13.53 -7.35
N ARG A 110 -2.49 -12.94 -8.27
CA ARG A 110 -3.91 -13.29 -8.44
C ARG A 110 -4.11 -14.75 -8.81
N LYS A 111 -3.25 -15.32 -9.66
CA LYS A 111 -3.33 -16.74 -10.02
C LYS A 111 -3.03 -17.67 -8.84
N LEU A 112 -2.11 -17.28 -7.95
CA LEU A 112 -1.71 -18.09 -6.80
C LEU A 112 -2.67 -17.97 -5.62
N VAL A 113 -3.15 -16.75 -5.35
CA VAL A 113 -3.93 -16.43 -4.13
C VAL A 113 -5.43 -16.28 -4.44
N GLY A 114 -5.82 -16.11 -5.71
CA GLY A 114 -7.21 -15.96 -6.13
C GLY A 114 -7.82 -14.58 -5.85
N ARG A 115 -7.00 -13.58 -5.48
CA ARG A 115 -7.44 -12.22 -5.13
C ARG A 115 -6.38 -11.16 -5.44
N ASP A 116 -6.78 -9.90 -5.43
CA ASP A 116 -5.88 -8.74 -5.56
C ASP A 116 -5.23 -8.36 -4.22
N VAL A 117 -4.04 -7.76 -4.25
CA VAL A 117 -3.33 -7.24 -3.06
C VAL A 117 -4.02 -5.95 -2.57
N GLY A 118 -4.31 -5.86 -1.27
CA GLY A 118 -4.88 -4.70 -0.61
C GLY A 118 -6.40 -4.61 -0.64
N LYS A 119 -7.08 -5.41 -1.47
CA LYS A 119 -8.52 -5.65 -1.34
C LYS A 119 -8.75 -6.66 -0.22
N GLN A 120 -8.64 -6.22 1.04
CA GLN A 120 -9.45 -6.85 2.07
C GLN A 120 -10.89 -6.63 1.64
N SER A 121 -11.58 -7.73 1.39
CA SER A 121 -12.94 -7.77 0.85
C SER A 121 -13.77 -6.60 1.37
N ALA A 122 -14.00 -5.60 0.52
CA ALA A 122 -15.25 -4.86 0.57
C ALA A 122 -16.33 -5.86 0.13
N ALA A 123 -16.59 -6.85 0.99
CA ALA A 123 -17.83 -7.60 0.99
C ALA A 123 -18.90 -6.64 1.49
N THR A 124 -19.20 -5.62 0.70
CA THR A 124 -20.46 -4.91 0.80
C THR A 124 -21.41 -5.62 -0.15
N GLY A 125 -22.22 -6.52 0.40
CA GLY A 125 -23.41 -7.08 -0.25
C GLY A 125 -23.38 -8.59 -0.43
N GLY A 126 -23.86 -9.33 0.56
CA GLY A 126 -24.09 -10.78 0.39
C GLY A 126 -24.38 -11.60 1.64
N CYS A 127 -24.98 -11.06 2.70
CA CYS A 127 -25.76 -11.89 3.61
C CYS A 127 -27.18 -11.96 3.07
N CYS A 128 -27.52 -13.02 2.34
CA CYS A 128 -28.89 -13.53 2.29
C CYS A 128 -28.84 -14.95 2.86
N GLY A 129 -29.45 -15.12 4.02
CA GLY A 129 -29.82 -16.43 4.52
C GLY A 129 -30.94 -17.02 3.67
N GLY A 130 -31.04 -18.36 3.68
CA GLY A 130 -32.17 -19.09 3.11
C GLY A 130 -31.78 -20.45 2.55
N GLU A 131 -31.98 -21.49 3.37
CA GLU A 131 -32.15 -22.92 3.04
C GLU A 131 -31.08 -23.67 2.24
N GLY A 132 -30.49 -24.70 2.87
CA GLY A 132 -29.80 -25.75 2.11
C GLY A 132 -28.68 -26.53 2.79
N CYS A 133 -28.72 -26.80 4.09
CA CYS A 133 -27.82 -27.80 4.71
C CYS A 133 -28.66 -28.88 5.41
N LYS A 134 -29.16 -29.85 4.65
CA LYS A 134 -29.67 -31.12 5.18
C LYS A 134 -28.61 -32.18 4.94
N GLY A 135 -27.69 -32.29 5.89
CA GLY A 135 -26.78 -33.41 6.03
C GLY A 135 -27.23 -34.27 7.19
N LYS A 136 -27.70 -35.47 6.87
CA LYS A 136 -28.12 -36.59 7.73
C LYS A 136 -29.57 -36.59 8.26
#